data_AF-A0A2V6ZEV4-F1
#
_entry.id   AF-A0A2V6ZEV4-F1
#
_cell.length_a   1.000
_cell.length_b   1.000
_cell.length_c   1.000
_cell.angle_alpha   90.00
_cell.angle_beta   90.00
_cell.angle_gamma   90.00
#
_symmetry.space_group_name_H-M   'P 1'
#
loop_
_entity.id
_entity.type
_entity.pdbx_description
1 polymer ?
#
loop_
_entity_poly.entity_id
_entity_poly.type
_entity_poly.pdbx_seq_one_letter_code
_entity_poly.pdbx_strand_id
1 'polypeptide(L)'
;MRGWIILIGTLLVGAALGIAATIYVPPRLDPYLPKDLRLRSRVVEGQVLQKQREGNRVLVKIQTDQSVILAAFTKRVAEIDLLVEPGATIAISLPSDQPVVDDPAIESVKRAK
;
A
#
# COMPACT_ATOMS: atom_id res chain seq x y z
N MET A 1 -37.24 11.80 -32.02
CA MET A 1 -37.08 11.05 -30.74
C MET A 1 -36.01 9.95 -30.78
N ARG A 2 -35.80 9.20 -31.89
CA ARG A 2 -34.80 8.12 -31.98
C ARG A 2 -33.34 8.52 -31.70
N GLY A 3 -32.89 9.69 -32.15
CA GLY A 3 -31.49 10.12 -31.94
C GLY A 3 -31.13 10.37 -30.47
N TRP A 4 -32.11 10.75 -29.65
CA TRP A 4 -31.88 11.03 -28.22
C TRP A 4 -31.64 9.75 -27.42
N ILE A 5 -32.29 8.64 -27.82
CA ILE A 5 -32.09 7.32 -27.22
C ILE A 5 -30.66 6.82 -27.47
N ILE A 6 -30.10 7.07 -28.65
CA ILE A 6 -28.73 6.68 -28.98
C ILE A 6 -27.74 7.45 -28.12
N LEU A 7 -27.92 8.76 -27.98
CA LEU A 7 -27.06 9.60 -27.15
C LEU A 7 -27.09 9.17 -25.68
N ILE A 8 -28.29 8.94 -25.13
CA ILE A 8 -28.45 8.48 -23.75
C ILE A 8 -27.83 7.10 -23.57
N GLY A 9 -28.03 6.18 -24.52
CA GLY A 9 -27.43 4.84 -24.49
C GLY A 9 -25.90 4.92 -24.47
N THR A 10 -25.29 5.70 -25.35
CA THR A 10 -23.83 5.87 -25.39
C THR A 10 -23.28 6.54 -24.13
N LEU A 11 -24.01 7.51 -23.57
CA LEU A 11 -23.63 8.18 -22.33
C LEU A 11 -23.64 7.20 -21.16
N LEU A 12 -24.68 6.37 -21.03
CA LEU A 12 -24.79 5.37 -19.97
C LEU A 12 -23.70 4.30 -20.09
N VAL A 13 -23.39 3.85 -21.30
CA VAL A 13 -22.29 2.90 -21.54
C VAL A 13 -20.94 3.52 -21.16
N GLY A 14 -20.68 4.77 -21.58
CA GLY A 14 -19.46 5.48 -21.22
C GLY A 14 -19.33 5.73 -19.72
N ALA A 15 -20.43 6.11 -19.06
CA ALA A 15 -20.47 6.32 -17.61
C ALA A 15 -20.23 5.00 -16.85
N ALA A 16 -20.86 3.91 -17.28
CA ALA A 16 -20.65 2.59 -16.68
C ALA A 16 -19.20 2.12 -16.85
N LEU A 17 -18.60 2.33 -18.02
CA LEU A 17 -17.18 2.04 -18.26
C LEU A 17 -16.26 2.90 -17.38
N GLY A 18 -16.57 4.19 -17.22
CA GLY A 18 -15.83 5.09 -16.33
C GLY A 18 -15.87 4.64 -14.87
N ILE A 19 -17.05 4.28 -14.37
CA ILE A 19 -17.24 3.79 -12.99
C ILE A 19 -16.57 2.42 -12.80
N ALA A 20 -16.69 1.52 -13.77
CA ALA A 20 -16.02 0.22 -13.70
C ALA A 20 -14.49 0.38 -13.67
N ALA A 21 -13.95 1.31 -14.45
CA ALA A 21 -12.52 1.60 -14.47
C ALA A 21 -12.00 2.13 -13.13
N THR A 22 -12.79 2.92 -12.38
CA THR A 22 -12.35 3.43 -11.07
C THR A 22 -12.40 2.37 -9.97
N ILE A 23 -13.32 1.42 -10.05
CA ILE A 23 -13.44 0.34 -9.06
C ILE A 23 -12.39 -0.76 -9.30
N TYR A 24 -12.10 -1.07 -10.56
CA TYR A 24 -11.22 -2.17 -10.95
C TYR A 24 -9.80 -1.74 -11.32
N VAL A 25 -9.32 -0.58 -10.83
CA VAL A 25 -7.94 -0.12 -11.13
C VAL A 25 -6.96 -1.20 -10.69
N PRO A 26 -6.26 -1.88 -11.62
CA PRO A 26 -5.29 -2.89 -11.27
C PRO A 26 -4.09 -2.22 -10.58
N PRO A 27 -3.55 -2.79 -9.49
CA PRO A 27 -2.38 -2.24 -8.77
C PRO A 27 -1.14 -2.01 -9.66
N ARG A 28 -1.09 -2.61 -10.85
CA ARG A 28 -0.01 -2.42 -11.83
C ARG A 28 -0.07 -1.09 -12.59
N LEU A 29 -1.21 -0.40 -12.59
CA LEU A 29 -1.35 0.87 -13.31
C LEU A 29 -0.89 2.07 -12.48
N ASP A 30 -0.78 1.94 -11.16
CA ASP A 30 -0.42 3.01 -10.22
C ASP A 30 0.74 3.94 -10.66
N PRO A 31 1.84 3.44 -11.28
CA PRO A 31 2.92 4.31 -11.76
C PRO A 31 2.50 5.30 -12.87
N TYR A 32 1.49 4.92 -13.66
CA TYR A 32 1.00 5.67 -14.82
C TYR A 32 -0.22 6.54 -14.52
N LEU A 33 -0.81 6.45 -13.31
CA LEU A 33 -1.92 7.32 -12.93
C LEU A 33 -1.42 8.71 -12.49
N PRO A 34 -2.18 9.78 -12.80
CA PRO A 34 -1.93 11.12 -12.27
C PRO A 34 -2.02 11.10 -10.74
N LYS A 35 -1.28 12.00 -10.08
CA LYS A 35 -1.10 12.01 -8.62
C LYS A 35 -2.41 11.97 -7.83
N ASP A 36 -3.48 12.53 -8.38
CA ASP A 36 -4.80 12.60 -7.75
C ASP A 36 -5.59 11.29 -7.81
N LEU A 37 -5.21 10.36 -8.69
CA LEU A 37 -5.84 9.05 -8.85
C LEU A 37 -4.95 7.87 -8.42
N ARG A 38 -3.71 8.13 -8.01
CA ARG A 38 -2.85 7.10 -7.40
C ARG A 38 -3.51 6.62 -6.12
N LEU A 39 -3.47 5.32 -5.85
CA LEU A 39 -3.86 4.82 -4.54
C LEU A 39 -2.95 5.51 -3.53
N ARG A 40 -3.53 6.42 -2.73
CA ARG A 40 -2.78 7.27 -1.80
C ARG A 40 -2.21 6.37 -0.71
N SER A 41 -0.98 5.91 -0.92
CA SER A 41 -0.24 5.16 0.08
C SER A 41 -0.03 6.06 1.30
N ARG A 42 -0.56 5.66 2.44
CA ARG A 42 -0.46 6.44 3.67
C ARG A 42 0.86 6.11 4.34
N VAL A 43 1.71 7.11 4.52
CA VAL A 43 2.93 6.94 5.32
C VAL A 43 2.54 6.93 6.78
N VAL A 44 2.87 5.85 7.48
CA VAL A 44 2.61 5.67 8.90
C VAL A 44 3.92 5.43 9.62
N GLU A 45 4.16 6.19 10.68
CA GLU A 45 5.28 5.98 11.59
C GLU A 45 4.87 4.99 12.68
N GLY A 46 5.75 4.05 13.00
CA GLY A 46 5.53 3.09 14.06
C GLY A 46 6.83 2.51 14.62
N GLN A 47 6.77 2.03 15.85
CA GLN A 47 7.89 1.38 16.51
C GLN A 47 7.94 -0.10 16.17
N VAL A 48 9.12 -0.60 15.84
CA VAL A 48 9.35 -2.03 15.63
C VAL A 48 9.33 -2.72 16.98
N LEU A 49 8.29 -3.52 17.24
CA LEU A 49 8.21 -4.34 18.44
C LEU A 49 9.08 -5.57 18.34
N GLN A 50 8.99 -6.26 17.20
CA GLN A 50 9.65 -7.54 17.02
C GLN A 50 9.98 -7.76 15.56
N LYS A 51 11.14 -8.36 15.33
CA LYS A 51 11.57 -8.84 14.02
C LYS A 51 11.78 -10.34 14.09
N GLN A 52 11.24 -11.07 13.12
CA GLN A 52 11.45 -12.49 12.96
C GLN A 52 11.81 -12.78 11.51
N ARG A 53 12.93 -13.46 11.29
CA ARG A 53 13.31 -13.94 9.97
C ARG A 53 12.80 -15.36 9.78
N GLU A 54 11.99 -15.56 8.74
CA GLU A 54 11.39 -16.85 8.40
C GLU A 54 11.91 -17.29 7.03
N GLY A 55 13.11 -17.87 7.03
CA GLY A 55 13.80 -18.33 5.81
C GLY A 55 14.02 -17.21 4.80
N ASN A 56 13.12 -17.13 3.80
CA ASN A 56 13.16 -16.17 2.69
C ASN A 56 12.23 -14.96 2.88
N ARG A 57 11.73 -14.70 4.09
CA ARG A 57 10.98 -13.48 4.40
C ARG A 57 11.36 -12.93 5.78
N VAL A 58 11.20 -11.63 5.97
CA VAL A 58 11.33 -10.96 7.28
C VAL A 58 9.95 -10.49 7.71
N LEU A 59 9.49 -10.98 8.85
CA LEU A 59 8.28 -10.53 9.50
C LEU A 59 8.65 -9.46 10.53
N VAL A 60 8.02 -8.31 10.42
CA VAL A 60 8.24 -7.16 11.31
C VAL A 60 6.92 -6.77 11.92
N LYS A 61 6.84 -6.82 13.24
CA LYS A 61 5.69 -6.35 14.00
C LYS A 61 5.90 -4.89 14.38
N ILE A 62 4.99 -4.03 13.95
CA ILE A 62 5.12 -2.58 14.03
C ILE A 62 3.94 -2.06 14.83
N GLN A 63 4.21 -1.37 15.93
CA GLN A 63 3.20 -0.66 16.69
C GLN A 63 3.11 0.77 16.19
N THR A 64 1.94 1.12 15.66
CA THR A 64 1.59 2.50 15.27
C THR A 64 0.65 3.08 16.32
N ASP A 65 0.40 4.39 16.26
CA ASP A 65 -0.54 5.06 17.18
C ASP A 65 -1.99 4.53 17.06
N GLN A 66 -2.34 3.95 15.91
CA GLN A 66 -3.69 3.49 15.61
C GLN A 66 -3.87 1.99 15.84
N SER A 67 -2.86 1.18 15.51
CA SER A 67 -2.94 -0.28 15.56
C SER A 67 -1.56 -0.95 15.50
N VAL A 68 -1.54 -2.27 15.69
CA VAL A 68 -0.35 -3.10 15.46
C VAL A 68 -0.46 -3.71 14.06
N ILE A 69 0.59 -3.52 13.26
CA ILE A 69 0.68 -3.98 11.88
C ILE A 69 1.78 -5.05 11.79
N LEU A 70 1.51 -6.10 11.03
CA LEU A 70 2.50 -7.11 10.65
C LEU A 70 2.94 -6.86 9.21
N ALA A 71 4.17 -6.41 9.03
CA ALA A 71 4.80 -6.23 7.73
C ALA A 71 5.62 -7.47 7.36
N ALA A 72 5.29 -8.10 6.22
CA ALA A 72 6.00 -9.25 5.69
C ALA A 72 6.85 -8.84 4.48
N PHE A 73 8.17 -8.79 4.64
CA PHE A 73 9.10 -8.45 3.58
C PHE A 73 9.64 -9.73 2.93
N THR A 74 9.24 -9.99 1.69
CA THR A 74 9.74 -11.08 0.85
C THR A 74 10.84 -10.61 -0.09
N LYS A 75 10.93 -9.30 -0.34
CA LYS A 75 11.96 -8.68 -1.17
C LYS A 75 13.05 -8.05 -0.32
N ARG A 76 14.29 -8.07 -0.85
CA ARG A 76 15.47 -7.45 -0.22
C ARG A 76 15.65 -7.85 1.26
N VAL A 77 15.34 -9.11 1.57
CA VAL A 77 15.34 -9.71 2.92
C VAL A 77 16.61 -9.36 3.70
N ALA A 78 17.78 -9.51 3.07
CA ALA A 78 19.07 -9.23 3.71
C ALA A 78 19.26 -7.74 4.07
N GLU A 79 18.81 -6.82 3.21
CA GLU A 79 18.88 -5.38 3.48
C GLU A 79 17.92 -5.00 4.61
N ILE A 80 16.67 -5.47 4.54
CA ILE A 80 15.64 -5.19 5.54
C ILE A 80 16.04 -5.73 6.91
N ASP A 81 16.63 -6.94 6.96
CA ASP A 81 17.11 -7.55 8.20
C ASP A 81 18.22 -6.71 8.86
N LEU A 82 19.06 -6.02 8.08
CA LEU A 82 20.10 -5.13 8.61
C LEU A 82 19.59 -3.73 8.96
N LEU A 83 18.55 -3.26 8.28
CA LEU A 83 18.01 -1.91 8.47
C LEU A 83 17.01 -1.86 9.63
N VAL A 84 16.27 -2.93 9.86
CA VAL A 84 15.18 -2.97 10.84
C VAL A 84 15.65 -3.66 12.11
N GLU A 85 15.72 -2.89 13.20
CA GLU A 85 16.06 -3.36 14.54
C GLU A 85 14.85 -3.24 15.48
N PRO A 86 14.63 -4.19 16.39
CA PRO A 86 13.65 -4.04 17.45
C PRO A 86 13.90 -2.76 18.27
N GLY A 87 12.86 -1.97 18.51
CA GLY A 87 12.92 -0.68 19.20
C GLY A 87 13.11 0.54 18.29
N ALA A 88 13.52 0.34 17.03
CA ALA A 88 13.62 1.43 16.05
C ALA A 88 12.24 1.96 15.64
N THR A 89 12.17 3.26 15.33
CA THR A 89 10.97 3.87 14.73
C THR A 89 11.13 3.85 13.21
N ILE A 90 10.16 3.27 12.51
CA ILE A 90 10.16 3.19 11.04
C ILE A 90 8.92 3.86 10.47
N ALA A 91 9.11 4.56 9.35
CA ALA A 91 8.04 5.08 8.53
C ALA A 91 7.82 4.13 7.35
N ILE A 92 6.63 3.56 7.26
CA ILE A 92 6.24 2.65 6.19
C ILE A 92 5.08 3.22 5.39
N SER A 93 5.14 3.03 4.08
CA SER A 93 4.06 3.42 3.18
C SER A 93 3.07 2.26 3.05
N LEU A 94 1.87 2.47 3.58
CA LEU A 94 0.80 1.47 3.58
C LEU A 94 -0.15 1.73 2.40
N PRO A 95 -0.36 0.73 1.52
CA PRO A 95 -1.34 0.85 0.44
C PRO A 95 -2.79 0.76 0.95
N SER A 96 -3.01 0.21 2.17
CA SER A 96 -4.32 0.06 2.80
C SER A 96 -4.19 -0.13 4.32
N ASP A 97 -5.22 0.19 5.10
CA ASP A 97 -5.27 0.04 6.57
C ASP A 97 -5.43 -1.42 7.06
N GLN A 98 -4.89 -2.38 6.31
CA GLN A 98 -4.94 -3.80 6.69
C GLN A 98 -3.92 -4.11 7.80
N PRO A 99 -4.24 -5.02 8.74
CA PRO A 99 -3.34 -5.36 9.85
C PRO A 99 -2.14 -6.22 9.41
N VAL A 100 -2.19 -6.85 8.23
CA VAL A 100 -1.09 -7.62 7.64
C VAL A 100 -0.82 -7.07 6.26
N VAL A 101 0.45 -6.72 5.96
CA VAL A 101 0.84 -6.09 4.70
C VAL A 101 2.11 -6.74 4.16
N ASP A 102 2.07 -7.10 2.88
CA ASP A 102 3.18 -7.70 2.15
C ASP A 102 4.01 -6.63 1.42
N ASP A 103 5.34 -6.71 1.60
CA ASP A 103 6.34 -5.83 0.99
C ASP A 103 6.02 -4.31 1.07
N PRO A 104 5.70 -3.74 2.26
CA PRO A 104 5.48 -2.31 2.36
C PRO A 104 6.78 -1.54 2.06
N ALA A 105 6.68 -0.37 1.43
CA ALA A 105 7.85 0.47 1.18
C ALA A 105 8.31 1.13 2.49
N ILE A 106 9.59 1.04 2.81
CA ILE A 106 10.19 1.75 3.94
C ILE A 106 10.64 3.13 3.45
N GLU A 107 10.06 4.18 4.01
CA GLU A 107 10.37 5.57 3.67
C GLU A 107 11.51 6.11 4.55
N SER A 108 11.52 5.77 5.84
CA SER A 108 12.59 6.16 6.75
C SER A 108 12.74 5.20 7.92
N VAL A 109 13.96 5.14 8.46
CA VAL A 109 14.30 4.37 9.66
C VAL A 109 15.05 5.27 10.61
N LYS A 110 14.51 5.46 11.82
CA LYS A 110 15.18 6.11 12.95
C LYS A 110 15.56 5.04 13.96
N ARG A 111 16.87 4.79 14.10
CA ARG A 111 17.37 3.89 15.14
C ARG A 111 17.15 4.50 16.51
N ALA A 112 16.73 3.69 17.46
CA ALA A 112 16.78 4.07 18.87
C ALA A 112 18.26 4.30 19.24
N LYS A 113 18.52 5.41 19.91
CA LYS A 113 19.87 5.81 20.33
C LYS A 113 20.36 4.97 21.50
#